data_AF-A0A2V6E143-F1
#
_entry.id   AF-A0A2V6E143-F1
#
_cell.length_a   1.000
_cell.length_b   1.000
_cell.length_c   1.000
_cell.angle_alpha   90.00
_cell.angle_beta   90.00
_cell.angle_gamma   90.00
#
_symmetry.space_group_name_H-M   'P 1'
#
loop_
_entity.id
_entity.type
_entity.pdbx_description
1 polymer ?
#
loop_
_entity_poly.entity_id
_entity_poly.type
_entity_poly.pdbx_seq_one_letter_code
_entity_poly.pdbx_strand_id
1 'polypeptide(L)'
;MTPLLTINLLRVLFVTFCAAIGTNISSALVGNSGPGLVFGIVFGLVVVLIDRLLKGVSLRLFSSATFGLLLGLIFANLLMASDVLRYQSEAMQWAAHLIVYALFGYLGMMLAIRSSRDEFSLIIPYVRFAREMTQHEPLVVDTNVIIDGRIADLCGTGFLSRSLIVPRFILDELQLLADSHDPTKRERGRRGLEILNQLQRSREIEVTVHESTGEDADLGTDTRLVGIAKVLKARLLTNDHALSQVARLQRVAVLNLADLARALRPTVVAGDEIDLHLIKEGREPHQAVGYLADGTMIVVNHARAHVGKTRTVVVASALQTAAGRLIFAELKNGAAQASASRESV
;
A
#
# COMPACT_ATOMS: atom_id res chain seq x y z
N MET A 1 2.89 -8.21 -21.87
CA MET A 1 2.03 -8.11 -23.06
C MET A 1 2.09 -9.43 -23.81
N THR A 2 1.04 -10.27 -23.78
CA THR A 2 0.99 -11.43 -24.68
C THR A 2 0.95 -10.91 -26.12
N PRO A 3 1.81 -11.39 -27.03
CA PRO A 3 1.83 -10.86 -28.39
C PRO A 3 0.46 -11.11 -29.04
N LEU A 4 -0.19 -10.05 -29.52
CA LEU A 4 -1.47 -10.15 -30.25
C LEU A 4 -1.39 -11.16 -31.41
N LEU A 5 -0.19 -11.31 -31.97
CA LEU A 5 0.16 -12.26 -33.01
C LEU A 5 -0.02 -13.72 -32.54
N THR A 6 0.43 -14.07 -31.33
CA THR A 6 0.29 -15.41 -30.76
C THR A 6 -1.17 -15.80 -30.57
N ILE A 7 -2.01 -14.87 -30.09
CA ILE A 7 -3.44 -15.13 -29.87
C ILE A 7 -4.18 -15.31 -31.19
N ASN A 8 -3.87 -14.48 -32.20
CA ASN A 8 -4.49 -14.61 -33.51
C ASN A 8 -4.06 -15.90 -34.23
N LEU A 9 -2.81 -16.33 -34.06
CA LEU A 9 -2.33 -17.61 -34.58
C LEU A 9 -3.11 -18.79 -33.99
N LEU A 10 -3.33 -18.80 -32.67
CA LEU A 10 -4.09 -19.85 -31.99
C LEU A 10 -5.54 -19.93 -32.50
N ARG A 11 -6.19 -18.78 -32.73
CA ARG A 11 -7.56 -18.72 -33.28
C ARG A 11 -7.64 -19.30 -34.69
N VAL A 12 -6.66 -19.00 -35.55
CA VAL A 12 -6.60 -19.57 -36.90
C VAL A 12 -6.41 -21.08 -36.84
N LEU A 13 -5.49 -21.57 -36.00
CA LEU A 13 -5.27 -23.00 -35.76
C LEU A 13 -6.54 -23.70 -35.25
N PHE A 14 -7.30 -23.05 -34.36
CA PHE A 14 -8.54 -23.60 -33.84
C PHE A 14 -9.62 -23.75 -34.92
N VAL A 15 -9.81 -22.74 -35.77
CA VAL A 15 -10.79 -22.81 -36.87
C VAL A 15 -10.41 -23.90 -37.88
N THR A 16 -9.13 -24.04 -38.22
CA THR A 16 -8.68 -25.10 -39.12
C THR A 16 -8.86 -26.49 -38.50
N PHE A 17 -8.65 -26.62 -37.19
CA PHE A 17 -8.93 -27.84 -36.45
C PHE A 17 -10.42 -28.21 -36.44
N CYS A 18 -11.31 -27.26 -36.18
CA CYS A 18 -12.77 -27.46 -36.27
C CYS A 18 -13.21 -27.86 -37.68
N ALA A 19 -12.62 -27.26 -38.71
CA ALA A 19 -12.86 -27.62 -40.11
C ALA A 19 -12.44 -29.07 -40.40
N ALA A 20 -11.28 -29.51 -39.93
CA ALA A 20 -10.78 -30.87 -40.11
C ALA A 20 -11.60 -31.92 -39.33
N ILE A 21 -12.07 -31.59 -38.12
CA ILE A 21 -13.00 -32.46 -37.39
C ILE A 21 -14.34 -32.55 -38.14
N GLY A 22 -14.86 -31.41 -38.59
CA GLY A 22 -16.11 -31.35 -39.34
C GLY A 22 -16.09 -32.21 -40.60
N THR A 23 -14.99 -32.18 -41.37
CA THR A 23 -14.84 -33.03 -42.55
C THR A 23 -14.80 -34.52 -42.20
N ASN A 24 -14.09 -34.92 -41.15
CA ASN A 24 -14.03 -36.32 -40.71
C ASN A 24 -15.39 -36.85 -40.21
N ILE A 25 -16.15 -36.03 -39.49
CA ILE A 25 -17.47 -36.41 -39.00
C ILE A 25 -18.46 -36.54 -40.17
N SER A 26 -18.46 -35.58 -41.10
CA SER A 26 -19.37 -35.59 -42.25
C SER A 26 -19.04 -36.66 -43.27
N SER A 27 -17.76 -36.97 -43.49
CA SER A 27 -17.36 -38.08 -44.36
C SER A 27 -17.80 -39.43 -43.78
N ALA A 28 -17.75 -39.60 -42.45
CA ALA A 28 -18.19 -40.82 -41.77
C ALA A 28 -19.72 -40.98 -41.74
N LEU A 29 -20.49 -39.89 -41.58
CA LEU A 29 -21.95 -39.93 -41.44
C LEU A 29 -22.70 -39.88 -42.78
N VAL A 30 -22.23 -39.04 -43.71
CA VAL A 30 -22.98 -38.67 -44.93
C VAL A 30 -22.25 -39.13 -46.20
N GLY A 31 -21.02 -39.63 -46.07
CA GLY A 31 -20.18 -40.02 -47.22
C GLY A 31 -19.67 -38.84 -48.07
N ASN A 32 -19.97 -37.61 -47.66
CA ASN A 32 -19.57 -36.38 -48.33
C ASN A 32 -18.92 -35.43 -47.31
N SER A 33 -17.70 -34.97 -47.61
CA SER A 33 -16.91 -34.10 -46.73
C SER A 33 -17.32 -32.62 -46.79
N GLY A 34 -18.06 -32.20 -47.83
CA GLY A 34 -18.42 -30.80 -48.08
C GLY A 34 -19.24 -30.13 -46.97
N PRO A 35 -20.39 -30.71 -46.55
CA PRO A 35 -21.24 -30.12 -45.51
C PRO A 35 -20.53 -29.97 -44.17
N GLY A 36 -19.72 -30.96 -43.80
CA GLY A 36 -18.92 -30.93 -42.57
C GLY A 36 -17.85 -29.86 -42.53
N LEU A 37 -17.20 -29.60 -43.68
CA LEU A 37 -16.21 -28.51 -43.78
C LEU A 37 -16.88 -27.16 -43.46
N VAL A 38 -18.02 -26.89 -44.10
CA VAL A 38 -18.75 -25.63 -43.94
C VAL A 38 -19.22 -25.47 -42.50
N PHE A 39 -19.81 -26.51 -41.91
CA PHE A 39 -20.28 -26.47 -40.53
C PHE A 39 -19.13 -26.26 -39.54
N GLY A 40 -18.01 -26.97 -39.73
CA GLY A 40 -16.81 -26.84 -38.88
C GLY A 40 -16.20 -25.45 -38.92
N ILE A 41 -16.11 -24.83 -40.11
CA ILE A 41 -15.62 -23.45 -40.25
C ILE A 41 -16.58 -22.45 -39.59
N VAL A 42 -17.89 -22.56 -39.85
CA VAL A 42 -18.90 -21.65 -39.27
C VAL A 42 -18.88 -21.74 -37.74
N PHE A 43 -18.85 -22.96 -37.19
CA PHE A 43 -18.76 -23.17 -35.75
C PHE A 43 -17.47 -22.56 -35.16
N GLY A 44 -16.32 -22.85 -35.79
CA GLY A 44 -15.04 -22.28 -35.36
C GLY A 44 -15.04 -20.75 -35.36
N LEU A 45 -15.60 -20.12 -36.40
CA LEU A 45 -15.73 -18.66 -36.49
C LEU A 45 -16.65 -18.09 -35.43
N VAL A 46 -17.77 -18.74 -35.12
CA VAL A 46 -18.69 -18.33 -34.04
C VAL A 46 -17.99 -18.38 -32.69
N VAL A 47 -17.25 -19.45 -32.38
CA VAL A 47 -16.50 -19.56 -31.12
C VAL A 47 -15.41 -18.48 -31.03
N VAL A 48 -14.68 -18.21 -32.11
CA VAL A 48 -13.68 -17.12 -32.15
C VAL A 48 -14.33 -15.75 -31.99
N LEU A 49 -15.53 -15.54 -32.55
CA LEU A 49 -16.29 -14.32 -32.36
C LEU A 49 -16.71 -14.15 -30.90
N ILE A 50 -17.20 -15.22 -30.25
CA ILE A 50 -17.52 -15.23 -28.82
C ILE A 50 -16.27 -14.90 -27.99
N ASP A 51 -15.13 -15.55 -28.24
CA ASP A 51 -13.86 -15.25 -27.58
C ASP A 51 -13.44 -13.78 -27.73
N ARG A 52 -13.66 -13.19 -28.91
CA ARG A 52 -13.42 -11.76 -29.14
C ARG A 52 -14.39 -10.86 -28.37
N LEU A 53 -15.67 -11.22 -28.30
CA LEU A 53 -16.69 -10.47 -27.55
C LEU A 53 -16.48 -10.58 -26.03
N LEU A 54 -15.93 -11.71 -25.56
CA LEU A 54 -15.57 -11.93 -24.16
C LEU A 54 -14.24 -11.25 -23.76
N LYS A 55 -13.56 -10.58 -24.69
CA LYS A 55 -12.31 -9.87 -24.41
C LYS A 55 -12.57 -8.75 -23.40
N GLY A 56 -12.07 -8.93 -22.18
CA GLY A 56 -12.28 -8.00 -21.05
C GLY A 56 -13.18 -8.55 -19.95
N VAL A 57 -13.80 -9.71 -20.15
CA VAL A 57 -14.47 -10.45 -19.09
C VAL A 57 -13.41 -11.00 -18.15
N SER A 58 -13.33 -10.44 -16.94
CA SER A 58 -12.49 -10.99 -15.89
C SER A 58 -13.08 -12.30 -15.35
N LEU A 59 -12.23 -13.21 -14.86
CA LEU A 59 -12.68 -14.43 -14.16
C LEU A 59 -13.68 -14.11 -13.03
N ARG A 60 -13.52 -12.93 -12.43
CA ARG A 60 -14.42 -12.38 -11.42
C ARG A 60 -15.81 -12.05 -11.96
N LEU A 61 -15.87 -11.34 -13.09
CA LEU A 61 -17.16 -11.01 -13.71
C LEU A 61 -17.92 -12.29 -14.09
N PHE A 62 -17.19 -13.28 -14.61
CA PHE A 62 -17.74 -14.60 -14.91
C PHE A 62 -18.25 -15.32 -13.65
N SER A 63 -17.47 -15.37 -12.57
CA SER A 63 -17.89 -16.03 -11.32
C SER A 63 -19.10 -15.35 -10.68
N SER A 64 -19.13 -14.02 -10.63
CA SER A 64 -20.25 -13.27 -10.06
C SER A 64 -21.51 -13.43 -10.90
N ALA A 65 -21.41 -13.36 -12.23
CA ALA A 65 -22.53 -13.60 -13.13
C ALA A 65 -23.11 -15.02 -12.98
N THR A 66 -22.24 -16.03 -12.89
CA THR A 66 -22.64 -17.43 -12.73
C THR A 66 -23.30 -17.69 -11.38
N PHE A 67 -22.76 -17.11 -10.30
CA PHE A 67 -23.36 -17.21 -8.98
C PHE A 67 -24.74 -16.54 -8.91
N GLY A 68 -24.86 -15.34 -9.48
CA GLY A 68 -26.13 -14.63 -9.58
C GLY A 68 -27.17 -15.37 -10.41
N LEU A 69 -26.76 -15.95 -11.54
CA LEU A 69 -27.61 -16.81 -12.36
C LEU A 69 -28.12 -18.00 -11.55
N LEU A 70 -27.23 -18.71 -10.86
CA LEU A 70 -27.59 -19.89 -10.06
C LEU A 70 -28.56 -19.54 -8.94
N LEU A 71 -28.30 -18.45 -8.21
CA LEU A 71 -29.19 -17.97 -7.15
C LEU A 71 -30.57 -17.56 -7.72
N GLY A 72 -30.59 -16.86 -8.86
CA GLY A 72 -31.82 -16.51 -9.57
C GLY A 72 -32.63 -17.75 -9.96
N LEU A 73 -31.97 -18.78 -10.51
CA LEU A 73 -32.62 -20.04 -10.85
C LEU A 73 -33.14 -20.81 -9.62
N ILE A 74 -32.48 -20.72 -8.47
CA ILE A 74 -33.00 -21.28 -7.20
C ILE A 74 -34.30 -20.58 -6.82
N PHE A 75 -34.35 -19.25 -6.84
CA PHE A 75 -35.57 -18.51 -6.53
C PHE A 75 -36.70 -18.77 -7.53
N ALA A 76 -36.38 -18.86 -8.82
CA ALA A 76 -37.33 -19.27 -9.85
C ALA A 76 -37.93 -20.64 -9.52
N ASN A 77 -37.07 -21.60 -9.17
CA ASN A 77 -37.50 -22.95 -8.82
C ASN A 77 -38.37 -22.98 -7.56
N LEU A 78 -38.02 -22.22 -6.52
CA LEU A 78 -38.82 -22.10 -5.30
C LEU A 78 -40.20 -21.49 -5.58
N LEU A 79 -40.28 -20.49 -6.46
CA LEU A 79 -41.55 -19.88 -6.87
C LEU A 79 -42.42 -20.89 -7.62
N MET A 80 -41.86 -21.63 -8.57
CA MET A 80 -42.63 -22.63 -9.32
C MET A 80 -43.04 -23.82 -8.44
N ALA A 81 -42.21 -24.21 -7.48
CA ALA A 81 -42.53 -25.25 -6.50
C ALA A 81 -43.65 -24.87 -5.52
N SER A 82 -44.07 -23.59 -5.47
CA SER A 82 -45.19 -23.14 -4.63
C SER A 82 -46.58 -23.50 -5.18
N ASP A 83 -46.65 -24.15 -6.35
CA ASP A 83 -47.90 -24.54 -7.04
C ASP A 83 -48.86 -23.37 -7.35
N VAL A 84 -48.33 -22.14 -7.43
CA VAL A 84 -49.12 -20.92 -7.69
C VAL A 84 -49.94 -20.98 -8.99
N LEU A 85 -49.51 -21.78 -9.97
CA LEU A 85 -50.16 -21.96 -11.28
C LEU A 85 -50.94 -23.27 -11.42
N ARG A 86 -51.17 -24.01 -10.33
CA ARG A 86 -51.78 -25.37 -10.37
C ARG A 86 -53.13 -25.44 -11.10
N TYR A 87 -53.93 -24.37 -11.05
CA TYR A 87 -55.26 -24.33 -11.68
C TYR A 87 -55.24 -23.85 -13.15
N GLN A 88 -54.07 -23.57 -13.72
CA GLN A 88 -53.94 -23.13 -15.12
C GLN A 88 -53.70 -24.30 -16.07
N SER A 89 -53.95 -24.10 -17.37
CA SER A 89 -53.67 -25.10 -18.40
C SER A 89 -52.18 -25.43 -18.51
N GLU A 90 -51.83 -26.65 -18.95
CA GLU A 90 -50.44 -27.09 -19.11
C GLU A 90 -49.61 -26.17 -20.01
N ALA A 91 -50.20 -25.68 -21.11
CA ALA A 91 -49.54 -24.75 -22.02
C ALA A 91 -49.20 -23.42 -21.33
N MET A 92 -50.12 -22.90 -20.50
CA MET A 92 -49.90 -21.67 -19.73
C MET A 92 -48.84 -21.89 -18.65
N GLN A 93 -48.87 -23.05 -17.97
CA GLN A 93 -47.85 -23.40 -16.99
C GLN A 93 -46.46 -23.45 -17.65
N TRP A 94 -46.29 -24.14 -18.78
CA TRP A 94 -45.01 -24.21 -19.48
C TRP A 94 -44.49 -22.83 -19.90
N ALA A 95 -45.36 -22.00 -20.47
CA ALA A 95 -45.00 -20.64 -20.87
C ALA A 95 -44.57 -19.79 -19.65
N ALA A 96 -45.31 -19.90 -18.54
CA ALA A 96 -44.99 -19.20 -17.30
C ALA A 96 -43.65 -19.67 -16.70
N HIS A 97 -43.35 -20.98 -16.70
CA HIS A 97 -42.04 -21.50 -16.26
C HIS A 97 -40.92 -20.85 -17.06
N LEU A 98 -41.03 -20.87 -18.40
CA LEU A 98 -40.00 -20.30 -19.28
C LEU A 98 -39.77 -18.81 -18.98
N ILE A 99 -40.85 -18.04 -18.82
CA ILE A 99 -40.78 -16.61 -18.50
C ILE A 99 -40.14 -16.38 -17.13
N VAL A 100 -40.55 -17.12 -16.10
CA VAL A 100 -40.05 -16.97 -14.73
C VAL A 100 -38.56 -17.32 -14.66
N TYR A 101 -38.13 -18.44 -15.24
CA TYR A 101 -36.71 -18.80 -15.26
C TYR A 101 -35.85 -17.78 -16.02
N ALA A 102 -36.32 -17.29 -17.17
CA ALA A 102 -35.60 -16.26 -17.92
C ALA A 102 -35.49 -14.95 -17.13
N LEU A 103 -36.60 -14.51 -16.51
CA LEU A 103 -36.65 -13.29 -15.72
C LEU A 103 -35.74 -13.35 -14.50
N PHE A 104 -35.89 -14.38 -13.66
CA PHE A 104 -35.10 -14.53 -12.44
C PHE A 104 -33.63 -14.83 -12.73
N GLY A 105 -33.32 -15.58 -13.79
CA GLY A 105 -31.94 -15.79 -14.24
C GLY A 105 -31.26 -14.49 -14.65
N TYR A 106 -31.94 -13.65 -15.44
CA TYR A 106 -31.43 -12.34 -15.83
C TYR A 106 -31.28 -11.39 -14.63
N LEU A 107 -32.29 -11.30 -13.76
CA LEU A 107 -32.26 -10.44 -12.57
C LEU A 107 -31.14 -10.87 -11.61
N GLY A 108 -31.02 -12.16 -11.33
CA GLY A 108 -29.97 -12.70 -10.46
C GLY A 108 -28.57 -12.40 -10.99
N MET A 109 -28.35 -12.60 -12.30
CA MET A 109 -27.09 -12.25 -12.96
C MET A 109 -26.80 -10.74 -12.88
N MET A 110 -27.79 -9.89 -13.21
CA MET A 110 -27.62 -8.43 -13.19
C MET A 110 -27.35 -7.89 -11.78
N LEU A 111 -28.05 -8.38 -10.77
CA LEU A 111 -27.83 -7.98 -9.38
C LEU A 111 -26.44 -8.38 -8.90
N ALA A 112 -25.97 -9.59 -9.23
CA ALA A 112 -24.63 -10.05 -8.85
C ALA A 112 -23.51 -9.31 -9.57
N ILE A 113 -23.73 -8.85 -10.81
CA ILE A 113 -22.76 -8.03 -11.55
C ILE A 113 -22.74 -6.58 -11.05
N ARG A 114 -23.91 -6.02 -10.70
CA ARG A 114 -24.04 -4.60 -10.30
C ARG A 114 -23.72 -4.32 -8.84
N SER A 115 -23.82 -5.32 -7.97
CA SER A 115 -23.48 -5.14 -6.56
C SER A 115 -21.99 -4.85 -6.39
N SER A 116 -21.71 -3.82 -5.60
CA SER A 116 -20.37 -3.27 -5.43
C SER A 116 -19.50 -4.14 -4.52
N ARG A 117 -18.17 -3.95 -4.58
CA ARG A 117 -17.14 -4.74 -3.86
C ARG A 117 -17.41 -4.93 -2.35
N ASP A 118 -18.14 -4.02 -1.71
CA ASP A 118 -18.28 -4.00 -0.25
C ASP A 118 -19.42 -4.89 0.26
N GLU A 119 -20.46 -5.16 -0.55
CA GLU A 119 -21.63 -5.94 -0.14
C GLU A 119 -21.40 -7.46 -0.22
N PHE A 120 -20.52 -7.92 -1.12
CA PHE A 120 -20.26 -9.35 -1.36
C PHE A 120 -19.10 -9.96 -0.55
N SER A 121 -18.40 -9.16 0.27
CA SER A 121 -17.28 -9.64 1.10
C SER A 121 -17.71 -10.64 2.19
N LEU A 122 -19.02 -10.79 2.44
CA LEU A 122 -19.56 -11.57 3.54
C LEU A 122 -20.08 -12.97 3.15
N ILE A 123 -20.29 -13.26 1.86
CA ILE A 123 -21.08 -14.44 1.43
C ILE A 123 -20.30 -15.44 0.56
N ILE A 124 -19.21 -15.03 -0.08
CA ILE A 124 -18.36 -15.96 -0.84
C ILE A 124 -17.03 -16.10 -0.10
N PRO A 125 -16.68 -17.28 0.46
CA PRO A 125 -15.31 -17.58 0.85
C PRO A 125 -14.52 -17.78 -0.43
N TYR A 126 -14.28 -16.70 -1.16
CA TYR A 126 -13.31 -16.67 -2.23
C TYR A 126 -11.99 -16.83 -1.50
N VAL A 127 -11.44 -18.05 -1.59
CA VAL A 127 -10.09 -18.37 -1.17
C VAL A 127 -9.23 -17.24 -1.70
N ARG A 128 -8.81 -16.37 -0.78
CA ARG A 128 -8.01 -15.21 -1.09
C ARG A 128 -6.69 -15.77 -1.60
N PHE A 129 -6.58 -15.97 -2.90
CA PHE A 129 -5.34 -15.61 -3.61
C PHE A 129 -5.28 -14.07 -3.70
N ALA A 130 -5.59 -13.37 -2.60
CA ALA A 130 -4.76 -12.26 -2.24
C ALA A 130 -3.41 -12.93 -2.03
N ARG A 131 -2.51 -12.79 -3.01
CA ARG A 131 -1.10 -12.85 -2.70
C ARG A 131 -0.96 -12.05 -1.42
N GLU A 132 -0.68 -12.75 -0.32
CA GLU A 132 0.02 -12.23 0.83
C GLU A 132 1.35 -11.71 0.31
N MET A 133 1.28 -10.56 -0.34
CA MET A 133 2.32 -9.58 -0.20
C MET A 133 1.63 -8.45 0.51
N THR A 134 1.92 -8.41 1.80
CA THR A 134 2.02 -7.22 2.64
C THR A 134 2.91 -6.17 1.95
N GLN A 135 2.64 -5.83 0.70
CA GLN A 135 3.19 -4.64 0.07
C GLN A 135 2.42 -3.51 0.72
N HIS A 136 3.03 -2.99 1.77
CA HIS A 136 2.71 -1.72 2.36
C HIS A 136 2.34 -0.74 1.24
N GLU A 137 1.25 0.01 1.43
CA GLU A 137 0.79 1.03 0.49
C GLU A 137 1.99 1.80 -0.09
N PRO A 138 2.04 2.04 -1.41
CA PRO A 138 3.19 2.69 -2.02
C PRO A 138 3.40 4.07 -1.40
N LEU A 139 4.66 4.51 -1.37
CA LEU A 139 5.05 5.78 -0.76
C LEU A 139 5.35 6.79 -1.85
N VAL A 140 4.59 7.88 -1.89
CA VAL A 140 4.93 9.05 -2.71
C VAL A 140 5.98 9.85 -1.94
N VAL A 141 7.14 10.07 -2.55
CA VAL A 141 8.30 10.67 -1.89
C VAL A 141 8.49 12.13 -2.32
N ASP A 142 8.74 12.99 -1.33
CA ASP A 142 9.07 14.41 -1.47
C ASP A 142 10.59 14.65 -1.58
N THR A 143 11.01 15.70 -2.29
CA THR A 143 12.37 16.20 -2.46
C THR A 143 13.12 16.29 -1.13
N ASN A 144 12.48 16.82 -0.08
CA ASN A 144 13.13 17.02 1.22
C ASN A 144 13.52 15.70 1.91
N VAL A 145 12.73 14.64 1.74
CA VAL A 145 13.05 13.32 2.31
C VAL A 145 14.16 12.64 1.52
N ILE A 146 14.16 12.81 0.20
CA ILE A 146 15.20 12.27 -0.66
C ILE A 146 16.56 12.88 -0.28
N ILE A 147 16.63 14.20 -0.09
CA ILE A 147 17.88 14.88 0.27
C ILE A 147 18.37 14.47 1.67
N ASP A 148 17.45 14.28 2.62
CA ASP A 148 17.78 13.80 3.98
C ASP A 148 18.52 12.45 3.93
N GLY A 149 18.04 11.52 3.09
CA GLY A 149 18.75 10.29 2.73
C GLY A 149 18.56 9.09 3.65
N ARG A 150 17.98 9.28 4.84
CA ARG A 150 17.67 8.16 5.75
C ARG A 150 16.64 7.18 5.18
N ILE A 151 15.95 7.54 4.10
CA ILE A 151 14.96 6.68 3.44
C ILE A 151 15.55 5.33 3.00
N ALA A 152 16.79 5.30 2.50
CA ALA A 152 17.43 4.07 2.03
C ALA A 152 17.62 3.06 3.17
N ASP A 153 18.16 3.53 4.29
CA ASP A 153 18.38 2.71 5.48
C ASP A 153 17.04 2.27 6.09
N LEU A 154 16.07 3.18 6.19
CA LEU A 154 14.75 2.88 6.74
C LEU A 154 13.98 1.84 5.92
N CYS A 155 14.06 1.87 4.59
CA CYS A 155 13.51 0.82 3.74
C CYS A 155 14.21 -0.54 3.99
N GLY A 156 15.52 -0.53 4.25
CA GLY A 156 16.28 -1.74 4.62
C GLY A 156 15.86 -2.37 5.95
N THR A 157 15.40 -1.57 6.92
CA THR A 157 14.90 -2.08 8.21
C THR A 157 13.54 -2.79 8.13
N GLY A 158 12.77 -2.58 7.06
CA GLY A 158 11.41 -3.08 6.92
C GLY A 158 10.32 -2.23 7.59
N PHE A 159 10.67 -1.09 8.21
CA PHE A 159 9.68 -0.15 8.78
C PHE A 159 8.91 0.65 7.71
N LEU A 160 9.49 0.82 6.52
CA LEU A 160 8.87 1.53 5.40
C LEU A 160 8.52 0.57 4.25
N SER A 161 7.56 0.98 3.42
CA SER A 161 7.28 0.26 2.18
C SER A 161 8.52 0.25 1.27
N ARG A 162 8.66 -0.85 0.53
CA ARG A 162 9.68 -1.02 -0.49
C ARG A 162 9.23 -0.49 -1.86
N SER A 163 7.97 -0.12 -2.02
CA SER A 163 7.43 0.50 -3.24
C SER A 163 7.45 2.01 -3.09
N LEU A 164 8.40 2.66 -3.77
CA LEU A 164 8.58 4.11 -3.75
C LEU A 164 8.13 4.70 -5.09
N ILE A 165 7.28 5.73 -5.02
CA ILE A 165 6.80 6.49 -6.17
C ILE A 165 7.46 7.87 -6.12
N VAL A 166 8.26 8.17 -7.14
CA VAL A 166 8.94 9.45 -7.30
C VAL A 166 8.29 10.20 -8.47
N PRO A 167 7.53 11.27 -8.22
CA PRO A 167 6.96 12.07 -9.29
C PRO A 167 8.05 12.72 -10.18
N ARG A 168 7.78 12.87 -11.48
CA ARG A 168 8.75 13.45 -12.42
C ARG A 168 9.22 14.85 -12.01
N PHE A 169 8.30 15.71 -11.56
CA PHE A 169 8.66 17.07 -11.14
C PHE A 169 9.59 17.13 -9.92
N ILE A 170 9.64 16.09 -9.09
CA ILE A 170 10.60 15.97 -7.98
C ILE A 170 12.01 15.73 -8.52
N LEU A 171 12.14 14.92 -9.58
CA LEU A 171 13.41 14.73 -10.28
C LEU A 171 13.88 16.04 -10.93
N ASP A 172 12.96 16.77 -11.57
CA ASP A 172 13.26 18.04 -12.21
C ASP A 172 13.68 19.10 -11.17
N GLU A 173 13.06 19.13 -9.99
CA GLU A 173 13.46 19.99 -8.87
C GLU A 173 14.87 19.66 -8.34
N LEU A 174 15.18 18.37 -8.17
CA LEU A 174 16.51 17.92 -7.74
C LEU A 174 17.60 18.28 -8.76
N GLN A 175 17.29 18.18 -10.05
CA GLN A 175 18.19 18.61 -11.13
C GLN A 175 18.41 20.13 -11.10
N LEU A 176 17.34 20.91 -10.97
CA LEU A 176 17.43 22.37 -10.85
C LEU A 176 18.27 22.80 -9.65
N LEU A 177 18.14 22.09 -8.51
CA LEU A 177 18.99 22.30 -7.34
C LEU A 177 20.45 21.97 -7.63
N ALA A 178 20.72 20.84 -8.29
CA ALA A 178 22.07 20.40 -8.65
C ALA A 178 22.77 21.35 -9.64
N ASP A 179 22.01 22.06 -10.48
CA ASP A 179 22.53 23.04 -11.43
C ASP A 179 22.57 24.48 -10.86
N SER A 180 22.19 24.66 -9.59
CA SER A 180 22.18 25.98 -8.95
C SER A 180 23.59 26.57 -8.82
N HIS A 181 23.70 27.89 -8.99
CA HIS A 181 24.94 28.63 -8.73
C HIS A 181 25.34 28.61 -7.24
N ASP A 182 24.37 28.49 -6.33
CA ASP A 182 24.60 28.37 -4.90
C ASP A 182 25.24 27.01 -4.56
N PRO A 183 26.46 26.99 -3.99
CA PRO A 183 27.16 25.74 -3.68
C PRO A 183 26.38 24.84 -2.71
N THR A 184 25.62 25.41 -1.78
CA THR A 184 24.86 24.63 -0.79
C THR A 184 23.65 23.94 -1.43
N LYS A 185 22.93 24.63 -2.31
CA LYS A 185 21.81 24.05 -3.08
C LYS A 185 22.29 23.00 -4.06
N ARG A 186 23.42 23.27 -4.74
CA ARG A 186 24.07 22.33 -5.64
C ARG A 186 24.45 21.02 -4.95
N GLU A 187 25.06 21.10 -3.78
CA GLU A 187 25.41 19.91 -3.00
C GLU A 187 24.17 19.11 -2.59
N ARG A 188 23.11 19.80 -2.12
CA ARG A 188 21.84 19.15 -1.77
C ARG A 188 21.18 18.44 -2.96
N GLY A 189 21.15 19.06 -4.13
CA GLY A 189 20.60 18.46 -5.36
C GLY A 189 21.39 17.23 -5.79
N ARG A 190 22.73 17.33 -5.82
CA ARG A 190 23.62 16.19 -6.15
C ARG A 190 23.43 15.02 -5.18
N ARG A 191 23.38 15.31 -3.88
CA ARG A 191 23.10 14.31 -2.84
C ARG A 191 21.76 13.62 -3.05
N GLY A 192 20.69 14.37 -3.34
CA GLY A 192 19.38 13.77 -3.58
C GLY A 192 19.36 12.83 -4.80
N LEU A 193 20.00 13.24 -5.91
CA LEU A 193 20.14 12.39 -7.10
C LEU A 193 20.99 11.13 -6.84
N GLU A 194 22.04 11.24 -6.03
CA GLU A 194 22.87 10.10 -5.62
C GLU A 194 22.05 9.08 -4.81
N ILE A 195 21.26 9.55 -3.84
CA ILE A 195 20.38 8.71 -3.02
C ILE A 195 19.31 8.01 -3.89
N LEU A 196 18.72 8.71 -4.86
CA LEU A 196 17.78 8.07 -5.80
C LEU A 196 18.44 6.98 -6.63
N ASN A 197 19.67 7.20 -7.11
CA ASN A 197 20.43 6.19 -7.84
C ASN A 197 20.79 5.00 -6.94
N GLN A 198 21.11 5.24 -5.66
CA GLN A 198 21.31 4.17 -4.67
C GLN A 198 20.03 3.35 -4.46
N LEU A 199 18.89 4.01 -4.28
CA LEU A 199 17.58 3.36 -4.13
C LEU A 199 17.23 2.52 -5.36
N GLN A 200 17.46 3.05 -6.57
CA GLN A 200 17.18 2.36 -7.83
C GLN A 200 18.08 1.12 -8.05
N ARG A 201 19.32 1.14 -7.54
CA ARG A 201 20.25 0.00 -7.61
C ARG A 201 19.96 -1.09 -6.58
N SER A 202 19.15 -0.78 -5.55
CA SER A 202 18.77 -1.75 -4.54
C SER A 202 17.85 -2.82 -5.14
N ARG A 203 18.15 -4.10 -4.89
CA ARG A 203 17.29 -5.22 -5.32
C ARG A 203 16.00 -5.33 -4.50
N GLU A 204 15.98 -4.69 -3.33
CA GLU A 204 14.91 -4.79 -2.36
C GLU A 204 13.87 -3.68 -2.48
N ILE A 205 14.20 -2.58 -3.18
CA ILE A 205 13.38 -1.39 -3.28
C ILE A 205 12.96 -1.22 -4.74
N GLU A 206 11.66 -1.09 -4.96
CA GLU A 206 11.07 -0.81 -6.27
C GLU A 206 10.81 0.69 -6.36
N VAL A 207 11.62 1.39 -7.17
CA VAL A 207 11.46 2.81 -7.45
C VAL A 207 10.71 2.97 -8.78
N THR A 208 9.52 3.58 -8.74
CA THR A 208 8.71 3.90 -9.93
C THR A 208 8.66 5.41 -10.12
N VAL A 209 8.98 5.87 -11.33
CA VAL A 209 8.79 7.27 -11.71
C VAL A 209 7.36 7.48 -12.19
N HIS A 210 6.66 8.43 -11.59
CA HIS A 210 5.29 8.79 -11.99
C HIS A 210 5.30 10.04 -12.87
N GLU A 211 4.84 9.89 -14.10
CA GLU A 211 4.64 11.01 -15.03
C GLU A 211 3.35 11.75 -14.64
N SER A 212 3.47 13.04 -14.29
CA SER A 212 2.30 13.88 -14.02
C SER A 212 1.68 14.33 -15.35
N THR A 213 0.36 14.20 -15.48
CA THR A 213 -0.38 14.76 -16.61
C THR A 213 -0.33 16.29 -16.60
N GLY A 214 -0.31 16.92 -17.78
CA GLY A 214 -0.13 18.38 -17.94
C GLY A 214 -1.18 19.27 -17.25
N GLU A 215 -2.32 18.71 -16.85
CA GLU A 215 -3.36 19.42 -16.07
C GLU A 215 -2.89 19.83 -14.67
N ASP A 216 -1.84 19.17 -14.14
CA ASP A 216 -1.29 19.48 -12.81
C ASP A 216 -0.19 20.56 -12.86
N ALA A 217 0.25 21.01 -14.04
CA ALA A 217 1.44 21.87 -14.17
C ALA A 217 1.30 23.22 -13.43
N ASP A 218 0.09 23.78 -13.40
CA ASP A 218 -0.21 25.09 -12.79
C ASP A 218 -0.41 25.02 -11.26
N LEU A 219 -0.45 23.81 -10.69
CA LEU A 219 -0.63 23.61 -9.25
C LEU A 219 0.71 23.71 -8.51
N GLY A 220 0.67 24.26 -7.29
CA GLY A 220 1.82 24.25 -6.39
C GLY A 220 2.29 22.82 -6.08
N THR A 221 3.60 22.63 -5.90
CA THR A 221 4.25 21.32 -5.67
C THR A 221 3.56 20.48 -4.60
N ASP A 222 3.20 21.10 -3.48
CA ASP A 222 2.49 20.44 -2.36
C ASP A 222 1.14 19.87 -2.78
N THR A 223 0.35 20.66 -3.52
CA THR A 223 -0.96 20.23 -4.02
C THR A 223 -0.83 19.05 -4.97
N ARG A 224 0.20 19.05 -5.84
CA ARG A 224 0.48 17.94 -6.75
C ARG A 224 0.85 16.67 -5.99
N LEU A 225 1.73 16.77 -4.99
CA LEU A 225 2.12 15.63 -4.16
C LEU A 225 0.91 14.99 -3.46
N VAL A 226 0.04 15.81 -2.85
CA VAL A 226 -1.17 15.33 -2.17
C VAL A 226 -2.18 14.74 -3.18
N GLY A 227 -2.33 15.39 -4.34
CA GLY A 227 -3.18 14.91 -5.44
C GLY A 227 -2.75 13.53 -5.94
N ILE A 228 -1.46 13.35 -6.25
CA ILE A 228 -0.89 12.07 -6.68
C ILE A 228 -1.08 11.00 -5.61
N ALA A 229 -0.78 11.31 -4.34
CA ALA A 229 -0.96 10.37 -3.25
C ALA A 229 -2.43 9.90 -3.13
N LYS A 230 -3.38 10.82 -3.32
CA LYS A 230 -4.82 10.51 -3.28
C LYS A 230 -5.28 9.64 -4.45
N VAL A 231 -4.85 9.98 -5.67
CA VAL A 231 -5.22 9.24 -6.90
C VAL A 231 -4.65 7.82 -6.86
N LEU A 232 -3.40 7.67 -6.42
CA LEU A 232 -2.71 6.39 -6.36
C LEU A 232 -3.02 5.59 -5.09
N LYS A 233 -3.83 6.13 -4.17
CA LYS A 233 -4.09 5.55 -2.83
C LYS A 233 -2.79 5.20 -2.11
N ALA A 234 -1.82 6.10 -2.23
CA ALA A 234 -0.49 6.00 -1.68
C ALA A 234 -0.39 6.84 -0.40
N ARG A 235 0.62 6.56 0.42
CA ARG A 235 0.94 7.40 1.59
C ARG A 235 1.99 8.42 1.18
N LEU A 236 1.89 9.63 1.71
CA LEU A 236 2.88 10.68 1.48
C LEU A 236 4.04 10.53 2.47
N LEU A 237 5.27 10.45 1.98
CA LEU A 237 6.48 10.46 2.78
C LEU A 237 7.18 11.82 2.65
N THR A 238 7.17 12.61 3.71
CA THR A 238 7.76 13.96 3.74
C THR A 238 8.47 14.24 5.07
N ASN A 239 9.31 15.28 5.12
CA ASN A 239 9.84 15.85 6.36
C ASN A 239 9.17 17.20 6.69
N ASP A 240 8.36 17.73 5.78
CA ASP A 240 7.70 19.02 5.94
C ASP A 240 6.43 18.87 6.78
N HIS A 241 6.38 19.61 7.89
CA HIS A 241 5.24 19.59 8.81
C HIS A 241 4.01 20.32 8.24
N ALA A 242 4.18 21.37 7.45
CA ALA A 242 3.08 22.08 6.80
C ALA A 242 2.42 21.20 5.73
N LEU A 243 3.22 20.57 4.86
CA LEU A 243 2.72 19.59 3.88
C LEU A 243 2.02 18.42 4.57
N SER A 244 2.56 17.95 5.71
CA SER A 244 1.93 16.90 6.51
C SER A 244 0.54 17.29 7.02
N GLN A 245 0.35 18.53 7.46
CA GLN A 245 -0.97 19.02 7.91
C GLN A 245 -1.97 19.11 6.77
N VAL A 246 -1.56 19.68 5.63
CA VAL A 246 -2.42 19.81 4.44
C VAL A 246 -2.86 18.43 3.93
N ALA A 247 -1.92 17.48 3.83
CA ALA A 247 -2.21 16.11 3.41
C ALA A 247 -3.20 15.39 4.34
N ARG A 248 -3.01 15.52 5.67
CA ARG A 248 -3.93 14.93 6.67
C ARG A 248 -5.33 15.53 6.56
N LEU A 249 -5.46 16.84 6.35
CA LEU A 249 -6.76 17.50 6.12
C LEU A 249 -7.48 16.97 4.87
N GLN A 250 -6.72 16.63 3.82
CA GLN A 250 -7.24 16.01 2.61
C GLN A 250 -7.43 14.49 2.69
N ARG A 251 -7.30 13.91 3.90
CA ARG A 251 -7.43 12.47 4.19
C ARG A 251 -6.39 11.60 3.46
N VAL A 252 -5.20 12.15 3.21
CA VAL A 252 -4.04 11.39 2.75
C VAL A 252 -3.21 10.98 3.97
N ALA A 253 -2.88 9.70 4.06
CA ALA A 253 -2.02 9.19 5.12
C ALA A 253 -0.59 9.70 4.94
N VAL A 254 0.01 10.23 6.00
CA VAL A 254 1.35 10.84 5.97
C VAL A 254 2.31 10.08 6.87
N LEU A 255 3.49 9.79 6.34
CA LEU A 255 4.67 9.38 7.08
C LEU A 255 5.63 10.56 7.14
N ASN A 256 5.89 11.05 8.36
CA ASN A 256 6.85 12.12 8.57
C ASN A 256 8.07 11.58 9.33
N LEU A 257 9.28 11.67 8.76
CA LEU A 257 10.47 11.12 9.42
C LEU A 257 10.90 11.94 10.64
N ALA A 258 10.59 13.24 10.69
CA ALA A 258 10.82 14.05 11.88
C ALA A 258 9.89 13.64 13.03
N ASP A 259 8.63 13.30 12.73
CA ASP A 259 7.70 12.74 13.72
C ASP A 259 8.16 11.35 14.18
N LEU A 260 8.60 10.49 13.26
CA LEU A 260 9.14 9.17 13.59
C LEU A 260 10.37 9.26 14.49
N ALA A 261 11.33 10.12 14.14
CA ALA A 261 12.53 10.32 14.95
C ALA A 261 12.19 10.82 16.37
N ARG A 262 11.15 11.65 16.51
CA ARG A 262 10.67 12.11 17.83
C ARG A 262 10.04 10.97 18.63
N ALA A 263 9.25 10.12 17.98
CA ALA A 263 8.60 8.96 18.61
C ALA A 263 9.58 7.87 19.03
N LEU A 264 10.72 7.75 18.34
CA LEU A 264 11.79 6.80 18.67
C LEU A 264 12.75 7.30 19.76
N ARG A 265 12.57 8.51 20.31
CA ARG A 265 13.43 8.99 21.40
C ARG A 265 13.26 8.12 22.64
N PRO A 266 14.35 7.69 23.30
CA PRO A 266 14.27 6.91 24.54
C PRO A 266 13.40 7.62 25.57
N THR A 267 12.41 6.90 26.09
CA THR A 267 11.54 7.43 27.14
C THR A 267 12.20 7.14 28.47
N VAL A 268 12.93 8.13 29.00
CA VAL A 268 13.50 8.05 30.33
C VAL A 268 12.46 8.50 31.36
N VAL A 269 12.23 7.67 32.37
CA VAL A 269 11.25 7.85 33.45
C VAL A 269 11.99 7.90 34.80
N ALA A 270 11.39 8.57 35.80
CA ALA A 270 11.90 8.54 37.16
C ALA A 270 11.96 7.09 37.67
N GLY A 271 13.09 6.72 38.27
CA GLY A 271 13.41 5.36 38.70
C GLY A 271 14.28 4.56 37.73
N ASP A 272 14.46 5.01 36.49
CA ASP A 272 15.33 4.32 35.52
C ASP A 272 16.80 4.38 35.99
N GLU A 273 17.49 3.25 35.90
CA GLU A 273 18.93 3.15 36.12
C GLU A 273 19.68 3.25 34.79
N ILE A 274 20.59 4.22 34.69
CA ILE A 274 21.31 4.51 33.45
C ILE A 274 22.81 4.56 33.76
N ASP A 275 23.61 3.82 33.01
CA ASP A 275 25.06 3.99 33.04
C ASP A 275 25.44 5.24 32.23
N LEU A 276 25.89 6.27 32.93
CA LEU A 276 26.17 7.57 32.34
C LEU A 276 27.65 7.93 32.49
N HIS A 277 28.27 8.33 31.38
CA HIS A 277 29.59 8.93 31.40
C HIS A 277 29.51 10.42 31.76
N LEU A 278 30.12 10.79 32.87
CA LEU A 278 30.10 12.15 33.40
C LEU A 278 31.19 12.98 32.73
N ILE A 279 30.83 13.98 31.93
CA ILE A 279 31.76 14.70 31.06
C ILE A 279 32.29 15.97 31.74
N LYS A 280 31.41 16.71 32.41
CA LYS A 280 31.74 18.02 32.98
C LYS A 280 31.07 18.27 34.33
N GLU A 281 31.57 19.25 35.06
CA GLU A 281 30.94 19.74 36.28
C GLU A 281 29.59 20.41 35.95
N GLY A 282 28.62 20.26 36.86
CA GLY A 282 27.31 20.88 36.76
C GLY A 282 27.30 22.34 37.21
N ARG A 283 26.13 22.95 37.19
CA ARG A 283 25.96 24.34 37.63
C ARG A 283 26.18 24.48 39.13
N GLU A 284 25.72 23.51 39.91
CA GLU A 284 25.93 23.50 41.36
C GLU A 284 27.20 22.71 41.76
N PRO A 285 27.86 23.08 42.89
CA PRO A 285 29.17 22.53 43.26
C PRO A 285 29.20 21.01 43.55
N HIS A 286 28.05 20.36 43.64
CA HIS A 286 27.93 18.92 43.87
C HIS A 286 27.47 18.15 42.61
N GLN A 287 27.18 18.85 41.52
CA GLN A 287 26.60 18.27 40.31
C GLN A 287 27.67 17.90 39.27
N ALA A 288 27.34 16.90 38.47
CA ALA A 288 28.02 16.60 37.21
C ALA A 288 27.00 16.47 36.08
N VAL A 289 27.46 16.59 34.84
CA VAL A 289 26.63 16.50 33.65
C VAL A 289 27.16 15.40 32.72
N GLY A 290 26.24 14.55 32.28
CA GLY A 290 26.45 13.62 31.17
C GLY A 290 25.40 13.82 30.09
N TYR A 291 25.61 13.15 28.96
CA TYR A 291 24.69 13.19 27.84
C TYR A 291 24.31 11.76 27.46
N LEU A 292 23.03 11.55 27.12
CA LEU A 292 22.60 10.34 26.44
C LEU A 292 23.13 10.32 25.01
N ALA A 293 23.04 9.16 24.36
CA ALA A 293 23.42 8.98 22.96
C ALA A 293 22.67 9.92 22.00
N ASP A 294 21.47 10.37 22.37
CA ASP A 294 20.65 11.31 21.59
C ASP A 294 20.96 12.80 21.88
N GLY A 295 21.94 13.08 22.75
CA GLY A 295 22.33 14.42 23.16
C GLY A 295 21.49 15.02 24.31
N THR A 296 20.54 14.28 24.88
CA THR A 296 19.78 14.74 26.05
C THR A 296 20.70 14.94 27.24
N MET A 297 20.63 16.12 27.86
CA MET A 297 21.46 16.48 29.01
C MET A 297 20.90 15.88 30.30
N ILE A 298 21.73 15.09 30.99
CA ILE A 298 21.42 14.55 32.32
C ILE A 298 22.31 15.24 33.35
N VAL A 299 21.70 15.92 34.31
CA VAL A 299 22.35 16.52 35.47
C VAL A 299 22.26 15.53 36.63
N VAL A 300 23.40 15.13 37.16
CA VAL A 300 23.51 14.15 38.23
C VAL A 300 23.95 14.83 39.53
N ASN A 301 23.13 14.73 40.57
CA ASN A 301 23.48 15.23 41.90
C ASN A 301 24.50 14.31 42.58
N HIS A 302 25.35 14.92 43.43
CA HIS A 302 26.43 14.28 44.19
C HIS A 302 27.50 13.60 43.33
N ALA A 303 27.62 13.99 42.06
CA ALA A 303 28.44 13.29 41.07
C ALA A 303 29.71 14.01 40.62
N ARG A 304 29.97 15.20 41.16
CA ARG A 304 31.16 15.99 40.80
C ARG A 304 32.48 15.21 40.96
N ALA A 305 32.65 14.47 42.04
CA ALA A 305 33.86 13.67 42.30
C ALA A 305 34.06 12.49 41.31
N HIS A 306 33.09 12.25 40.43
CA HIS A 306 33.10 11.18 39.43
C HIS A 306 33.12 11.69 37.99
N VAL A 307 33.34 12.99 37.76
CA VAL A 307 33.61 13.53 36.42
C VAL A 307 34.78 12.77 35.77
N GLY A 308 34.62 12.42 34.49
CA GLY A 308 35.53 11.58 33.71
C GLY A 308 35.30 10.07 33.86
N LYS A 309 34.32 9.63 34.66
CA LYS A 309 34.01 8.20 34.87
C LYS A 309 32.58 7.87 34.45
N THR A 310 32.37 6.61 34.09
CA THR A 310 31.03 6.05 33.86
C THR A 310 30.47 5.53 35.18
N ARG A 311 29.27 5.97 35.56
CA ARG A 311 28.59 5.57 36.79
C ARG A 311 27.10 5.32 36.53
N THR A 312 26.55 4.34 37.23
CA THR A 312 25.11 4.08 37.24
C THR A 312 24.40 5.17 38.06
N VAL A 313 23.45 5.84 37.43
CA VAL A 313 22.64 6.90 38.02
C VAL A 313 21.17 6.52 37.95
N VAL A 314 20.40 6.93 38.96
CA VAL A 314 18.97 6.72 39.04
C VAL A 314 18.28 8.02 38.68
N VAL A 315 17.39 7.99 37.70
CA VAL A 315 16.67 9.18 37.26
C VAL A 315 15.70 9.61 38.37
N ALA A 316 15.83 10.85 38.83
CA ALA A 316 14.98 11.44 39.85
C ALA A 316 13.76 12.15 39.23
N SER A 317 13.99 12.97 38.20
CA SER A 317 12.92 13.71 37.52
C SER A 317 13.34 14.16 36.12
N ALA A 318 12.38 14.54 35.29
CA ALA A 318 12.65 15.14 33.99
C ALA A 318 11.85 16.44 33.85
N LEU A 319 12.53 17.51 33.44
CA LEU A 319 11.96 18.83 33.20
C LEU A 319 12.10 19.21 31.72
N GLN A 320 11.02 19.71 31.13
CA GLN A 320 11.08 20.27 29.77
C GLN A 320 11.50 21.74 29.86
N THR A 321 12.55 22.13 29.13
CA THR A 321 13.06 23.52 29.06
C THR A 321 13.02 24.05 27.64
N ALA A 322 13.21 25.36 27.45
CA ALA A 322 13.25 25.98 26.12
C ALA A 322 14.38 25.45 25.22
N ALA A 323 15.47 24.94 25.80
CA ALA A 323 16.61 24.37 25.07
C ALA A 323 16.50 22.85 24.85
N GLY A 324 15.45 22.20 25.36
CA GLY A 324 15.27 20.74 25.28
C GLY A 324 14.84 20.11 26.60
N ARG A 325 14.93 18.78 26.67
CA ARG A 325 14.59 18.01 27.88
C ARG A 325 15.82 17.93 28.79
N LEU A 326 15.65 18.32 30.04
CA LEU A 326 16.67 18.25 31.09
C LEU A 326 16.29 17.14 32.06
N ILE A 327 17.15 16.15 32.24
CA ILE A 327 16.90 15.03 33.16
C ILE A 327 17.75 15.23 34.41
N PHE A 328 17.15 15.09 35.58
CA PHE A 328 17.83 15.10 36.86
C PHE A 328 17.94 13.66 37.36
N ALA A 329 19.13 13.28 37.80
CA ALA A 329 19.42 11.97 38.33
C ALA A 329 20.27 12.06 39.61
N GLU A 330 20.32 10.98 40.36
CA GLU A 330 21.19 10.82 41.52
C GLU A 330 22.12 9.62 41.31
N LEU A 331 23.29 9.62 41.95
CA LEU A 331 24.11 8.41 41.99
C LEU A 331 23.37 7.30 42.72
N LYS A 332 23.38 6.09 42.15
CA LYS A 332 22.74 4.90 42.75
C LYS A 332 23.21 4.65 44.19
N ASN A 333 24.48 4.94 44.50
CA ASN A 333 25.04 4.77 45.84
C ASN A 333 24.74 5.96 46.79
N GLY A 334 24.27 7.10 46.28
CA GLY A 334 23.85 8.27 47.06
C GLY A 334 22.34 8.31 47.35
N ALA A 335 21.51 7.74 46.47
CA ALA A 335 20.06 7.66 46.64
C ALA A 335 19.64 6.91 47.92
N ALA A 336 20.42 5.88 48.32
CA ALA A 336 20.21 5.15 49.57
C ALA A 336 20.47 5.99 50.85
N GLN A 337 21.20 7.10 50.75
CA GLN A 337 21.45 8.03 51.87
C GLN A 337 20.44 9.19 51.89
N ALA A 338 19.90 9.59 50.72
CA ALA A 338 18.92 10.66 50.60
C ALA A 338 17.48 10.24 50.99
N SER A 339 17.10 8.97 50.80
CA SER A 339 15.82 8.45 51.29
C SER A 339 15.79 8.33 52.82
N ALA A 340 16.90 7.93 53.45
CA ALA A 340 17.02 7.78 54.90
C ALA A 340 16.94 9.11 55.68
N SER A 341 17.19 10.25 55.02
CA SER A 341 17.14 11.59 55.61
C SER A 341 15.80 12.30 55.42
N ARG A 342 14.91 11.77 54.57
CA ARG A 342 13.54 12.27 54.40
C ARG A 342 12.52 11.62 55.34
N GLU A 343 12.81 10.45 55.91
CA GLU A 343 11.93 9.77 56.89
C GLU A 343 12.16 10.25 58.33
N SER A 344 13.15 11.11 58.58
CA SER A 344 13.51 11.62 59.92
C SER A 344 13.14 13.08 60.17
N VAL A 345 12.17 13.64 59.43
CA VAL A 345 11.65 15.02 59.65
C VAL A 345 10.14 14.98 59.85
#